data_AF-A0A853IDR1-F1
#
_entry.id   AF-A0A853IDR1-F1
#
_cell.length_a   1.000
_cell.length_b   1.000
_cell.length_c   1.000
_cell.angle_alpha   90.00
_cell.angle_beta   90.00
_cell.angle_gamma   90.00
#
_symmetry.space_group_name_H-M   'P 1'
#
loop_
_entity.id
_entity.type
_entity.pdbx_description
1 polymer ?
#
loop_
_entity_poly.entity_id
_entity_poly.type
_entity_poly.pdbx_seq_one_letter_code
_entity_poly.pdbx_strand_id
1 'polypeptide(L)'
;MITIGSIEREKAAELFPFLAKKYRGRRKAIKEFTHLSPDYVFWIYPDGELFDAKEAHRKNIPKGYAYILDDEPDYCGFLRGRVASNFGPKLVVVYCREEALAYDPGKMNQFLSGISDIPIPLPDTTLVISDNGDMYGTILDIKQRCQKI
;
A
#
# COMPACT_ATOMS: atom_id res chain seq x y z
N MET A 1 15.30 2.44 2.62
CA MET A 1 14.40 1.29 2.74
C MET A 1 14.03 1.08 4.19
N ILE A 2 12.88 1.63 4.56
CA ILE A 2 12.31 1.55 5.89
C ILE A 2 11.82 0.13 6.17
N THR A 3 12.02 -0.32 7.40
CA THR A 3 11.37 -1.52 7.96
C THR A 3 10.97 -1.18 9.38
N ILE A 4 9.66 -1.12 9.59
CA ILE A 4 9.05 -0.86 10.89
C ILE A 4 7.86 -1.81 11.08
N GLY A 5 7.42 -1.98 12.32
CA GLY A 5 6.33 -2.87 12.68
C GLY A 5 6.83 -4.18 13.29
N SER A 6 5.89 -5.10 13.51
CA SER A 6 6.12 -6.34 14.27
C SER A 6 6.72 -7.47 13.43
N ILE A 7 6.69 -7.36 12.10
CA ILE A 7 7.22 -8.38 11.18
C ILE A 7 8.61 -7.97 10.69
N GLU A 8 9.61 -8.80 10.98
CA GLU A 8 10.96 -8.64 10.44
C GLU A 8 10.99 -8.85 8.93
N ARG A 9 11.88 -8.13 8.25
CA ARG A 9 12.01 -8.18 6.79
C ARG A 9 12.41 -9.57 6.29
N GLU A 10 13.31 -10.22 7.01
CA GLU A 10 13.77 -11.58 6.74
C GLU A 10 12.60 -12.56 6.75
N LYS A 11 11.70 -12.42 7.73
CA LYS A 11 10.49 -13.24 7.83
C LYS A 11 9.50 -12.94 6.71
N ALA A 12 9.28 -11.67 6.41
CA ALA A 12 8.42 -11.27 5.30
C ALA A 12 8.95 -11.77 3.95
N ALA A 13 10.28 -11.86 3.79
CA ALA A 13 10.92 -12.32 2.57
C ALA A 13 10.73 -13.82 2.30
N GLU A 14 10.42 -14.63 3.32
CA GLU A 14 10.03 -16.04 3.13
C GLU A 14 8.73 -16.16 2.31
N LEU A 15 7.79 -15.22 2.52
CA LEU A 15 6.51 -15.17 1.81
C LEU A 15 6.59 -14.34 0.53
N PHE A 16 7.36 -13.25 0.56
CA PHE A 16 7.50 -12.28 -0.52
C PHE A 16 8.99 -12.07 -0.83
N PRO A 17 9.61 -12.91 -1.67
CA PRO A 17 11.06 -12.89 -1.91
C PRO A 17 11.64 -11.54 -2.31
N PHE A 18 10.85 -10.70 -2.98
CA PHE A 18 11.26 -9.34 -3.37
C PHE A 18 11.53 -8.41 -2.17
N LEU A 19 11.06 -8.73 -0.96
CA LEU A 19 11.32 -7.97 0.25
C LEU A 19 12.70 -8.25 0.86
N ALA A 20 13.43 -9.26 0.39
CA ALA A 20 14.78 -9.54 0.86
C ALA A 20 15.69 -8.29 0.80
N LYS A 21 16.57 -8.15 1.80
CA LYS A 21 17.47 -7.00 1.96
C LYS A 21 18.23 -6.67 0.66
N LYS A 22 18.74 -7.72 0.01
CA LYS A 22 19.35 -7.64 -1.32
C LYS A 22 18.45 -8.37 -2.32
N TYR A 23 17.72 -7.61 -3.13
CA TYR A 23 16.92 -8.14 -4.22
C TYR A 23 17.05 -7.25 -5.46
N ARG A 24 17.53 -7.80 -6.57
CA ARG A 24 17.70 -7.06 -7.83
C ARG A 24 16.35 -6.96 -8.53
N GLY A 25 15.96 -5.75 -8.92
CA GLY A 25 14.69 -5.53 -9.64
C GLY A 25 13.43 -5.54 -8.76
N ARG A 26 13.55 -5.19 -7.47
CA ARG A 26 12.44 -5.21 -6.50
C ARG A 26 11.17 -4.53 -6.99
N ARG A 27 11.27 -3.30 -7.48
CA ARG A 27 10.12 -2.55 -8.04
C ARG A 27 9.41 -3.33 -9.16
N LYS A 28 10.19 -3.96 -10.04
CA LYS A 28 9.65 -4.78 -11.13
C LYS A 28 8.94 -6.02 -10.58
N ALA A 29 9.51 -6.72 -9.60
CA ALA A 29 8.90 -7.89 -8.99
C ALA A 29 7.60 -7.55 -8.23
N ILE A 30 7.58 -6.44 -7.47
CA ILE A 30 6.35 -5.93 -6.81
C ILE A 30 5.30 -5.58 -7.87
N LYS A 31 5.72 -4.94 -8.96
CA LYS A 31 4.84 -4.62 -10.08
C LYS A 31 4.23 -5.90 -10.66
N GLU A 32 5.04 -6.89 -11.02
CA GLU A 32 4.57 -8.16 -11.57
C GLU A 32 3.62 -8.87 -10.61
N PHE A 33 3.97 -8.95 -9.32
CA PHE A 33 3.11 -9.55 -8.29
C PHE A 33 1.75 -8.85 -8.20
N THR A 34 1.72 -7.52 -8.20
CA THR A 34 0.48 -6.74 -7.99
C THR A 34 -0.35 -6.49 -9.26
N HIS A 35 0.21 -6.69 -10.45
CA HIS A 35 -0.52 -6.49 -11.71
C HIS A 35 -1.03 -7.79 -12.34
N LEU A 36 -0.50 -8.95 -11.95
CA LEU A 36 -0.90 -10.24 -12.54
C LEU A 36 -2.38 -10.53 -12.30
N SER A 37 -2.81 -10.49 -11.04
CA SER A 37 -4.19 -10.71 -10.62
C SER A 37 -4.46 -9.96 -9.32
N PRO A 38 -4.61 -8.62 -9.34
CA PRO A 38 -4.92 -7.86 -8.13
C PRO A 38 -6.26 -8.30 -7.55
N ASP A 39 -6.32 -8.44 -6.23
CA ASP A 39 -7.56 -8.68 -5.51
C ASP A 39 -8.41 -7.39 -5.47
N TYR A 40 -7.74 -6.23 -5.40
CA TYR A 40 -8.37 -4.91 -5.41
C TYR A 40 -7.39 -3.83 -5.85
N VAL A 41 -7.86 -2.81 -6.56
CA VAL A 41 -7.06 -1.66 -7.02
C VAL A 41 -7.76 -0.40 -6.53
N PHE A 42 -7.05 0.47 -5.80
CA PHE A 42 -7.69 1.59 -5.11
C PHE A 42 -6.94 2.91 -5.26
N TRP A 43 -7.74 3.97 -5.16
CA TRP A 43 -7.32 5.29 -4.69
C TRP A 43 -7.97 5.54 -3.32
N ILE A 44 -7.32 6.33 -2.47
CA ILE A 44 -7.90 6.86 -1.23
C ILE A 44 -7.79 8.37 -1.31
N TYR A 45 -8.92 9.06 -1.21
CA TYR A 45 -8.99 10.52 -1.20
C TYR A 45 -8.26 11.10 0.03
N PRO A 46 -7.86 12.38 0.02
CA PRO A 46 -7.21 13.02 1.16
C PRO A 46 -8.01 12.96 2.48
N ASP A 47 -9.34 12.87 2.39
CA ASP A 47 -10.26 12.73 3.53
C ASP A 47 -10.45 11.28 4.02
N GLY A 48 -9.84 10.31 3.33
CA GLY A 48 -9.93 8.89 3.65
C GLY A 48 -11.00 8.13 2.88
N GLU A 49 -11.81 8.76 2.01
CA GLU A 49 -12.80 8.04 1.21
C GLU A 49 -12.09 7.05 0.26
N LEU A 50 -12.61 5.82 0.17
CA LEU A 50 -12.11 4.80 -0.76
C LEU A 50 -12.71 4.99 -2.15
N PHE A 51 -11.87 4.88 -3.18
CA PHE A 51 -12.31 4.82 -4.57
C PHE A 51 -11.81 3.55 -5.25
N ASP A 52 -12.74 2.81 -5.85
CA ASP A 52 -12.46 1.61 -6.63
C ASP A 52 -11.89 1.96 -8.02
N ALA A 53 -10.60 1.67 -8.22
CA ALA A 53 -9.92 1.86 -9.50
C ALA A 53 -10.08 0.65 -10.45
N LYS A 54 -10.94 -0.31 -10.10
CA LYS A 54 -11.28 -1.52 -10.85
C LYS A 54 -10.03 -2.31 -11.23
N GLU A 55 -9.70 -2.31 -12.52
CA GLU A 55 -8.55 -3.03 -13.08
C GLU A 55 -7.26 -2.21 -13.09
N ALA A 56 -7.35 -0.87 -13.10
CA ALA A 56 -6.19 -0.01 -13.31
C ALA A 56 -6.43 1.45 -12.91
N HIS A 57 -5.50 2.00 -12.12
CA HIS A 57 -5.47 3.40 -11.71
C HIS A 57 -5.55 4.41 -12.85
N ARG A 58 -4.80 4.19 -13.94
CA ARG A 58 -4.76 5.15 -15.08
C ARG A 58 -6.04 5.16 -15.91
N LYS A 59 -6.80 4.06 -15.90
CA LYS A 59 -8.08 3.96 -16.62
C LYS A 59 -9.25 4.43 -15.76
N ASN A 60 -9.14 4.28 -14.45
CA ASN A 60 -10.16 4.64 -13.47
C ASN A 60 -9.55 5.60 -12.46
N ILE A 61 -9.51 6.86 -12.85
CA ILE A 61 -9.10 7.98 -12.01
C ILE A 61 -10.37 8.57 -11.39
N PRO A 62 -10.33 9.03 -10.12
CA PRO A 62 -11.40 9.83 -9.54
C PRO A 62 -11.88 10.94 -10.48
N LYS A 63 -13.19 11.10 -10.62
CA LYS A 63 -13.78 12.04 -11.60
C LYS A 63 -13.36 13.48 -11.27
N GLY A 64 -12.80 14.18 -12.26
CA GLY A 64 -12.31 15.55 -12.07
C GLY A 64 -10.85 15.65 -11.61
N TYR A 65 -10.17 14.53 -11.37
CA TYR A 65 -8.83 14.46 -10.82
C TYR A 65 -7.80 13.90 -11.81
N ALA A 66 -7.97 14.10 -13.13
CA ALA A 66 -7.03 13.56 -14.13
C ALA A 66 -5.57 13.99 -13.90
N TYR A 67 -5.38 15.20 -13.35
CA TYR A 67 -4.09 15.81 -13.03
C TYR A 67 -3.30 15.08 -11.93
N ILE A 68 -3.91 14.21 -11.13
CA ILE A 68 -3.20 13.52 -10.04
C ILE A 68 -2.08 12.62 -10.55
N LEU A 69 -2.15 12.17 -11.81
CA LEU A 69 -1.11 11.35 -12.42
C LEU A 69 0.17 12.14 -12.76
N ASP A 70 0.09 13.47 -12.79
CA ASP A 70 1.22 14.35 -13.09
C ASP A 70 2.01 14.73 -11.82
N ASP A 71 1.49 14.38 -10.64
CA ASP A 71 2.03 14.73 -9.32
C ASP A 71 2.61 13.52 -8.59
N GLU A 72 3.24 12.58 -9.31
CA GLU A 72 3.90 11.44 -8.64
C GLU A 72 5.11 11.93 -7.81
N PRO A 73 5.33 11.43 -6.56
CA PRO A 73 4.60 10.35 -5.88
C PRO A 73 3.49 10.80 -4.92
N ASP A 74 3.17 12.10 -4.89
CA ASP A 74 2.24 12.71 -3.92
C ASP A 74 0.77 12.58 -4.32
N TYR A 75 0.50 12.45 -5.62
CA TYR A 75 -0.81 12.27 -6.23
C TYR A 75 -1.82 13.30 -5.74
N CYS A 76 -1.41 14.55 -5.54
CA CYS A 76 -2.20 15.64 -4.97
C CYS A 76 -2.83 15.29 -3.61
N GLY A 77 -2.12 14.51 -2.80
CA GLY A 77 -2.56 14.07 -1.49
C GLY A 77 -3.33 12.75 -1.49
N PHE A 78 -3.62 12.16 -2.65
CA PHE A 78 -4.23 10.84 -2.71
C PHE A 78 -3.23 9.75 -2.31
N LEU A 79 -3.74 8.65 -1.76
CA LEU A 79 -2.98 7.40 -1.70
C LEU A 79 -3.46 6.48 -2.81
N ARG A 80 -2.50 5.81 -3.44
CA ARG A 80 -2.76 4.90 -4.54
C ARG A 80 -2.25 3.53 -4.14
N GLY A 81 -3.00 2.46 -4.41
CA GLY A 81 -2.50 1.15 -4.03
C GLY A 81 -3.23 -0.03 -4.66
N ARG A 82 -2.76 -1.22 -4.28
CA ARG A 82 -3.36 -2.51 -4.64
C ARG A 82 -3.32 -3.46 -3.46
N VAL A 83 -4.29 -4.36 -3.46
CA VAL A 83 -4.26 -5.60 -2.69
C VAL A 83 -3.97 -6.73 -3.68
N ALA A 84 -3.03 -7.61 -3.34
CA ALA A 84 -2.76 -8.81 -4.13
C ALA A 84 -2.39 -9.99 -3.22
N SER A 85 -2.85 -11.17 -3.61
CA SER A 85 -2.59 -12.44 -2.91
C SER A 85 -1.82 -13.43 -3.79
N ASN A 86 -2.13 -13.50 -5.09
CA ASN A 86 -1.65 -14.53 -6.02
C ASN A 86 -1.75 -15.95 -5.42
N PHE A 87 -2.92 -16.29 -4.87
CA PHE A 87 -3.21 -17.57 -4.17
C PHE A 87 -2.47 -17.79 -2.85
N GLY A 88 -1.70 -16.79 -2.37
CA GLY A 88 -0.99 -16.81 -1.10
C GLY A 88 -1.53 -15.79 -0.09
N PRO A 89 -0.70 -15.41 0.90
CA PRO A 89 -1.03 -14.34 1.84
C PRO A 89 -1.27 -13.01 1.11
N LYS A 90 -2.26 -12.23 1.59
CA LYS A 90 -2.53 -10.89 1.06
C LYS A 90 -1.40 -9.93 1.41
N LEU A 91 -1.15 -9.02 0.48
CA LEU A 91 -0.21 -7.92 0.60
C LEU A 91 -0.90 -6.63 0.12
N VAL A 92 -0.76 -5.57 0.91
CA VAL A 92 -1.18 -4.22 0.51
C VAL A 92 0.06 -3.47 0.03
N VAL A 93 0.01 -2.93 -1.19
CA VAL A 93 1.09 -2.12 -1.77
C VAL A 93 0.56 -0.71 -2.01
N VAL A 94 1.22 0.29 -1.42
CA VAL A 94 0.87 1.70 -1.52
C VAL A 94 1.96 2.48 -2.25
N TYR A 95 1.58 3.33 -3.18
CA TYR A 95 2.47 4.21 -3.93
C TYR A 95 2.48 5.53 -3.18
N CYS A 96 3.54 5.76 -2.43
CA CYS A 96 3.70 6.92 -1.56
C CYS A 96 5.18 7.18 -1.28
N ARG A 97 5.49 8.35 -0.72
CA ARG A 97 6.81 8.63 -0.16
C ARG A 97 7.14 7.67 0.99
N GLU A 98 8.42 7.40 1.21
CA GLU A 98 8.88 6.42 2.22
C GLU A 98 8.35 6.77 3.63
N GLU A 99 8.27 8.07 3.95
CA GLU A 99 7.83 8.59 5.25
C GLU A 99 6.31 8.54 5.46
N ALA A 100 5.50 8.41 4.41
CA ALA A 100 4.06 8.65 4.47
C ALA A 100 3.33 7.71 5.43
N LEU A 101 3.60 6.41 5.37
CA LEU A 101 2.99 5.43 6.29
C LEU A 101 3.91 5.06 7.46
N ALA A 102 5.09 5.69 7.52
CA ALA A 102 6.04 5.49 8.59
C ALA A 102 5.86 6.50 9.72
N TYR A 103 5.69 7.78 9.37
CA TYR A 103 5.83 8.89 10.31
C TYR A 103 4.77 9.98 10.19
N ASP A 104 3.94 9.97 9.13
CA ASP A 104 2.89 10.98 8.94
C ASP A 104 1.54 10.48 9.46
N PRO A 105 1.02 11.00 10.59
CA PRO A 105 -0.25 10.56 11.16
C PRO A 105 -1.45 10.84 10.25
N GLY A 106 -1.40 11.93 9.49
CA GLY A 106 -2.46 12.28 8.54
C GLY A 106 -2.58 11.23 7.45
N LYS A 107 -1.45 10.84 6.86
CA LYS A 107 -1.40 9.77 5.84
C LYS A 107 -1.73 8.40 6.39
N MET A 108 -1.28 8.08 7.60
CA MET A 108 -1.66 6.81 8.23
C MET A 108 -3.16 6.75 8.53
N ASN A 109 -3.77 7.83 9.03
CA ASN A 109 -5.22 7.90 9.24
C ASN A 109 -5.99 7.84 7.91
N GLN A 110 -5.57 8.60 6.90
CA GLN A 110 -6.11 8.51 5.54
C GLN A 110 -6.11 7.07 5.04
N PHE A 111 -4.97 6.38 5.14
CA PHE A 111 -4.83 4.99 4.75
C PHE A 111 -5.78 4.07 5.53
N LEU A 112 -5.80 4.17 6.86
CA LEU A 112 -6.63 3.31 7.72
C LEU A 112 -8.13 3.49 7.46
N SER A 113 -8.58 4.73 7.20
CA SER A 113 -9.96 5.03 6.80
C SER A 113 -10.29 4.40 5.44
N GLY A 114 -9.44 4.57 4.44
CA GLY A 114 -9.74 4.03 3.11
C GLY A 114 -9.71 2.50 3.07
N ILE A 115 -8.78 1.84 3.76
CA ILE A 115 -8.69 0.38 3.73
C ILE A 115 -9.82 -0.31 4.51
N SER A 116 -10.46 0.35 5.47
CA SER A 116 -11.58 -0.24 6.21
C SER A 116 -12.80 -0.49 5.33
N ASP A 117 -12.90 0.26 4.23
CA ASP A 117 -14.03 0.21 3.30
C ASP A 117 -13.79 -0.73 2.11
N ILE A 118 -12.62 -1.38 2.05
CA ILE A 118 -12.28 -2.31 0.96
C ILE A 118 -13.24 -3.51 1.01
N PRO A 119 -13.92 -3.86 -0.10
CA PRO A 119 -14.98 -4.89 -0.13
C PRO A 119 -14.43 -6.32 -0.19
N ILE A 120 -13.23 -6.55 0.35
CA ILE A 120 -12.61 -7.87 0.49
C ILE A 120 -12.00 -8.01 1.89
N PRO A 121 -12.02 -9.20 2.51
CA PRO A 121 -11.47 -9.37 3.85
C PRO A 121 -9.98 -9.03 3.91
N LEU A 122 -9.60 -8.10 4.79
CA LEU A 122 -8.21 -7.75 5.09
C LEU A 122 -7.94 -7.98 6.59
N PRO A 123 -7.31 -9.10 6.97
CA PRO A 123 -6.93 -9.33 8.35
C PRO A 123 -5.99 -8.24 8.86
N ASP A 124 -6.07 -7.91 10.14
CA ASP A 124 -5.18 -6.93 10.78
C ASP A 124 -3.69 -7.30 10.71
N THR A 125 -3.38 -8.57 10.45
CA THR A 125 -2.04 -9.11 10.21
C THR A 125 -1.53 -8.91 8.78
N THR A 126 -2.33 -8.34 7.88
CA THR A 126 -1.95 -8.11 6.48
C THR A 126 -0.77 -7.15 6.41
N LEU A 127 0.29 -7.56 5.71
CA LEU A 127 1.49 -6.74 5.52
C LEU A 127 1.20 -5.57 4.58
N VAL A 128 1.72 -4.39 4.92
CA VAL A 128 1.64 -3.16 4.13
C VAL A 128 3.04 -2.72 3.73
N ILE A 129 3.23 -2.52 2.43
CA ILE A 129 4.51 -2.08 1.86
C ILE A 129 4.30 -0.94 0.87
N SER A 130 5.39 -0.27 0.53
CA SER A 130 5.43 0.62 -0.63
C SER A 130 5.83 -0.09 -1.93
N ASP A 131 5.72 0.60 -3.06
CA ASP A 131 6.11 0.09 -4.38
C ASP A 131 7.64 -0.05 -4.57
N ASN A 132 8.46 0.61 -3.75
CA ASN A 132 9.92 0.44 -3.65
C ASN A 132 10.35 -0.59 -2.57
N GLY A 133 9.40 -1.14 -1.80
CA GLY A 133 9.62 -2.23 -0.84
C GLY A 133 9.94 -1.80 0.60
N ASP A 134 9.67 -0.56 0.97
CA ASP A 134 9.57 -0.16 2.38
C ASP A 134 8.48 -0.97 3.07
N MET A 135 8.74 -1.42 4.29
CA MET A 135 7.79 -2.17 5.09
C MET A 135 7.28 -1.29 6.22
N TYR A 136 5.97 -1.07 6.23
CA TYR A 136 5.28 -0.26 7.24
C TYR A 136 4.72 -1.09 8.40
N GLY A 137 4.89 -2.41 8.31
CA GLY A 137 4.34 -3.39 9.23
C GLY A 137 3.01 -3.92 8.73
N THR A 138 2.24 -4.47 9.66
CA THR A 138 0.88 -4.91 9.44
C THR A 138 -0.11 -3.74 9.52
N ILE A 139 -1.36 -3.96 9.11
CA ILE A 139 -2.46 -3.01 9.36
C ILE A 139 -2.55 -2.68 10.86
N LEU A 140 -2.41 -3.69 11.74
CA LEU A 140 -2.39 -3.49 13.19
C LEU A 140 -1.23 -2.60 13.65
N ASP A 141 -0.03 -2.80 13.11
CA ASP A 141 1.14 -1.97 13.46
C ASP A 141 0.89 -0.50 13.11
N ILE A 142 0.27 -0.22 11.97
CA ILE A 142 -0.08 1.16 11.56
C ILE A 142 -1.16 1.73 12.49
N LYS A 143 -2.21 0.96 12.82
CA LYS A 143 -3.24 1.37 13.80
C LYS A 143 -2.63 1.75 15.15
N GLN A 144 -1.75 0.90 15.68
CA GLN A 144 -1.08 1.15 16.96
C GLN A 144 -0.14 2.35 16.89
N ARG A 145 0.48 2.60 15.73
CA ARG A 145 1.34 3.76 15.52
C ARG A 145 0.54 5.06 15.52
N CYS A 146 -0.61 5.12 14.85
CA CYS A 146 -1.50 6.28 14.87
C CYS A 146 -1.95 6.67 16.29
N GLN A 147 -2.16 5.70 17.18
CA GLN A 147 -2.63 5.97 18.54
C GLN A 147 -1.54 6.53 19.49
N LYS A 148 -0.27 6.46 19.09
CA LYS A 148 0.88 6.86 19.92
C LYS A 148 1.44 8.25 19.57
N ILE A 149 0.90 8.88 18.52
CA ILE A 149 1.32 10.20 18.03
C ILE A 149 0.23 11.19 18.40
#